data_AF-A0A5S3YEW0-F1
#
_entry.id   AF-A0A5S3YEW0-F1
#
_cell.length_a   1.000
_cell.length_b   1.000
_cell.length_c   1.000
_cell.angle_alpha   90.00
_cell.angle_beta   90.00
_cell.angle_gamma   90.00
#
_symmetry.space_group_name_H-M   'P 1'
#
loop_
_entity.id
_entity.type
_entity.pdbx_description
1 polymer ?
#
loop_
_entity_poly.entity_id
_entity_poly.type
_entity_poly.pdbx_seq_one_letter_code
_entity_poly.pdbx_strand_id
1 'polypeptide(L)'
;MFAKKVTHIIWLALVLMTHNVFAAVILQYHHVSEKLPAVTSVNSETFKSHLQYLKTNNFNVVPLDTLLSNLKEGETVSANTVAITFDDGYDN
;
A
#
# COMPACT_ATOMS: atom_id res chain seq x y z
N MET A 1 -38.82 8.61 -27.89
CA MET A 1 -38.40 9.52 -26.80
C MET A 1 -38.24 8.81 -25.45
N PHE A 2 -39.08 7.82 -25.13
CA PHE A 2 -39.04 7.07 -23.86
C PHE A 2 -37.78 6.19 -23.66
N ALA A 3 -37.41 5.39 -24.67
CA ALA A 3 -36.24 4.49 -24.59
C ALA A 3 -34.91 5.23 -24.35
N LYS A 4 -34.74 6.43 -24.93
CA LYS A 4 -33.56 7.27 -24.66
C LYS A 4 -33.49 7.73 -23.19
N LYS A 5 -34.62 8.01 -22.54
CA LYS A 5 -34.61 8.40 -21.12
C LYS A 5 -34.22 7.23 -20.20
N VAL A 6 -34.69 6.02 -20.53
CA VAL A 6 -34.36 4.80 -19.79
C VAL A 6 -32.85 4.49 -19.88
N THR A 7 -32.24 4.65 -21.06
CA THR A 7 -30.79 4.43 -21.19
C THR A 7 -29.96 5.43 -20.39
N HIS A 8 -30.37 6.70 -20.29
CA HIS A 8 -29.66 7.69 -19.46
C HIS A 8 -29.77 7.38 -17.96
N ILE A 9 -30.93 6.86 -17.51
CA ILE A 9 -31.12 6.43 -16.11
C ILE A 9 -30.23 5.23 -15.77
N ILE A 10 -30.10 4.26 -16.69
CA ILE A 10 -29.21 3.10 -16.52
C ILE A 10 -27.75 3.56 -16.43
N TRP A 11 -27.31 4.47 -17.30
CA TRP A 11 -25.96 5.03 -17.24
C TRP A 11 -25.70 5.77 -15.93
N LEU A 12 -26.65 6.59 -15.46
CA LEU A 12 -26.53 7.28 -14.18
C LEU A 12 -26.45 6.30 -13.00
N ALA A 13 -27.26 5.23 -13.01
CA ALA A 13 -27.23 4.20 -11.98
C ALA A 13 -25.90 3.44 -11.94
N LEU A 14 -25.32 3.13 -13.11
CA LEU A 14 -24.02 2.46 -13.20
C LEU A 14 -22.87 3.32 -12.66
N VAL A 15 -22.89 4.64 -12.90
CA VAL A 15 -21.88 5.57 -12.36
C VAL A 15 -21.95 5.64 -10.83
N LEU A 16 -23.16 5.58 -10.26
CA LEU A 16 -23.38 5.61 -8.81
C LEU A 16 -22.98 4.31 -8.10
N MET A 17 -22.75 3.21 -8.82
CA MET A 17 -22.32 1.90 -8.26
C MET A 17 -20.79 1.71 -8.21
N THR A 18 -20.03 2.78 -8.36
CA THR A 18 -18.56 2.69 -8.28
C THR A 18 -18.11 2.58 -6.82
N HIS A 19 -17.23 1.61 -6.55
CA HIS A 19 -16.59 1.44 -5.25
C HIS A 19 -15.11 1.79 -5.35
N ASN A 20 -14.59 2.50 -4.34
CA ASN A 20 -13.15 2.67 -4.21
C ASN A 20 -12.53 1.33 -3.82
N VAL A 21 -11.53 0.90 -4.58
CA VAL A 21 -10.69 -0.25 -4.23
C VAL A 21 -9.32 0.30 -3.87
N PHE A 22 -8.82 -0.08 -2.69
CA PHE A 22 -7.49 0.28 -2.24
C PHE A 22 -6.58 -0.94 -2.28
N ALA A 23 -5.29 -0.70 -2.50
CA ALA A 23 -4.23 -1.69 -2.43
C ALA A 23 -3.25 -1.31 -1.31
N ALA A 24 -2.63 -2.33 -0.72
CA ALA A 24 -1.51 -2.13 0.18
C ALA A 24 -0.19 -2.09 -0.61
N VAL A 25 0.78 -1.35 -0.10
CA VAL A 25 2.16 -1.34 -0.62
C VAL A 25 3.04 -2.22 0.27
N ILE A 26 3.92 -3.03 -0.32
CA ILE A 26 4.96 -3.77 0.41
C ILE A 26 6.31 -3.13 0.08
N LEU A 27 6.98 -2.57 1.08
CA LEU A 27 8.29 -1.96 0.94
C LEU A 27 9.36 -2.95 1.39
N GLN A 28 10.19 -3.40 0.46
CA GLN A 28 11.29 -4.31 0.73
C GLN A 28 12.61 -3.55 0.89
N TYR A 29 13.23 -3.71 2.05
CA TYR A 29 14.60 -3.32 2.34
C TYR A 29 15.50 -4.55 2.35
N HIS A 30 16.76 -4.43 1.95
CA HIS A 30 17.74 -5.51 2.14
C HIS A 30 18.65 -5.16 3.33
N HIS A 31 19.38 -4.05 3.24
CA HIS A 31 20.35 -3.65 4.26
C HIS A 31 20.25 -2.15 4.61
N VAL A 32 20.28 -1.83 5.89
CA VAL A 32 20.24 -0.46 6.45
C VAL A 32 21.59 -0.12 7.08
N SER A 33 22.65 -0.10 6.28
CA SER A 33 23.97 0.34 6.73
C SER A 33 24.86 0.71 5.54
N GLU A 34 25.94 1.44 5.80
CA GLU A 34 26.91 1.89 4.80
C GLU A 34 28.00 0.83 4.51
N LYS A 35 27.95 -0.34 5.17
CA LYS A 35 29.02 -1.36 5.10
C LYS A 35 29.01 -2.18 3.80
N LEU A 36 27.89 -2.21 3.07
CA LEU A 36 27.72 -2.96 1.82
C LEU A 36 27.38 -2.02 0.65
N PRO A 37 27.52 -2.49 -0.62
CA PRO A 37 27.25 -1.65 -1.78
C PRO A 37 25.84 -1.03 -1.79
N ALA A 38 25.77 0.21 -2.26
CA ALA A 38 24.55 1.02 -2.24
C ALA A 38 23.43 0.53 -3.17
N VAL A 39 23.70 -0.41 -4.09
CA VAL A 39 22.71 -0.89 -5.07
C VAL A 39 21.46 -1.48 -4.40
N THR A 40 21.62 -2.08 -3.21
CA THR A 40 20.52 -2.63 -2.40
C THR A 40 20.55 -2.16 -0.94
N SER A 41 21.44 -1.22 -0.59
CA SER A 41 21.57 -0.69 0.77
C SER A 41 21.09 0.75 0.87
N VAL A 42 20.46 1.09 1.99
CA VAL A 42 20.21 2.48 2.41
C VAL A 42 20.98 2.77 3.69
N ASN A 43 21.37 4.03 3.93
CA ASN A 43 21.91 4.41 5.24
C ASN A 43 20.79 4.65 6.27
N SER A 44 21.19 4.72 7.54
CA SER A 44 20.26 4.91 8.66
C SER A 44 19.45 6.21 8.55
N GLU A 45 20.08 7.31 8.15
CA GLU A 45 19.42 8.61 7.94
C GLU A 45 18.35 8.55 6.84
N THR A 46 18.65 7.88 5.74
CA THR A 46 17.73 7.69 4.61
C THR A 46 16.55 6.83 5.04
N PHE A 47 16.79 5.69 5.69
CA PHE A 47 15.73 4.85 6.23
C PHE A 47 14.81 5.62 7.20
N LYS A 48 15.40 6.38 8.12
CA LYS A 48 14.66 7.26 9.04
C LYS A 48 13.80 8.28 8.29
N SER A 49 14.30 8.88 7.20
CA SER A 49 13.54 9.82 6.38
C SER A 49 12.33 9.15 5.71
N HIS A 50 12.46 7.90 5.26
CA HIS A 50 11.34 7.13 4.72
C HIS A 50 10.27 6.88 5.79
N LEU A 51 10.66 6.47 6.99
CA LEU A 51 9.71 6.27 8.10
C LEU A 51 8.99 7.57 8.48
N GLN A 52 9.71 8.71 8.46
CA GLN A 52 9.12 10.02 8.68
C GLN A 52 8.12 10.39 7.58
N TYR A 53 8.41 10.08 6.33
CA TYR A 53 7.49 10.28 5.22
C TYR A 53 6.19 9.49 5.42
N LEU A 54 6.30 8.19 5.76
CA LEU A 54 5.13 7.34 6.02
C LEU A 54 4.27 7.92 7.16
N LYS A 55 4.91 8.33 8.26
CA LYS A 55 4.23 8.95 9.40
C LYS A 55 3.53 10.26 9.03
N THR A 56 4.22 11.13 8.28
CA THR A 56 3.73 12.47 7.93
C THR A 56 2.56 12.41 6.94
N ASN A 57 2.53 11.39 6.07
CA ASN A 57 1.48 11.20 5.07
C ASN A 57 0.40 10.19 5.49
N ASN A 58 0.27 9.93 6.81
CA ASN A 58 -0.78 9.10 7.38
C ASN A 58 -0.85 7.68 6.79
N PHE A 59 0.31 7.05 6.56
CA PHE A 59 0.33 5.64 6.21
C PHE A 59 -0.01 4.76 7.41
N ASN A 60 -0.81 3.74 7.16
CA ASN A 60 -1.12 2.68 8.10
C ASN A 60 -0.09 1.56 7.95
N VAL A 61 0.91 1.54 8.83
CA VAL A 61 1.95 0.49 8.82
C VAL A 61 1.41 -0.75 9.53
N VAL A 62 1.30 -1.86 8.80
CA VAL A 62 0.75 -3.13 9.31
C VAL A 62 1.76 -4.27 9.15
N PRO A 63 1.72 -5.29 10.03
CA PRO A 63 2.44 -6.54 9.81
C PRO A 63 2.00 -7.23 8.52
N LEU A 64 2.97 -7.77 7.76
CA LEU A 64 2.69 -8.41 6.47
C LEU A 64 1.80 -9.66 6.64
N ASP A 65 2.03 -10.46 7.67
CA ASP A 65 1.24 -11.64 7.98
C ASP A 65 -0.22 -11.29 8.26
N THR A 66 -0.48 -10.26 9.08
CA THR A 66 -1.83 -9.73 9.31
C THR A 66 -2.47 -9.26 8.00
N LEU A 67 -1.76 -8.44 7.20
CA LEU A 67 -2.27 -7.97 5.91
C LEU A 67 -2.67 -9.13 4.99
N LEU A 68 -1.82 -10.16 4.90
CA LEU A 68 -2.09 -11.34 4.07
C LEU A 68 -3.24 -12.18 4.60
N SER A 69 -3.40 -12.33 5.93
CA SER A 69 -4.53 -13.04 6.52
C SER A 69 -5.85 -12.35 6.16
N ASN A 70 -5.92 -11.05 6.41
CA ASN A 70 -7.10 -10.24 6.15
C ASN A 70 -7.49 -10.28 4.66
N LEU A 71 -6.52 -10.16 3.75
CA LEU A 71 -6.76 -10.28 2.32
C LEU A 71 -7.30 -11.66 1.91
N LYS A 72 -6.82 -12.75 2.52
CA LYS A 72 -7.32 -14.11 2.26
C LYS A 72 -8.74 -14.31 2.78
N GLU A 73 -9.11 -13.60 3.83
CA GLU A 73 -10.47 -13.60 4.41
C GLU A 73 -11.44 -12.69 3.62
N GLY A 74 -10.95 -12.00 2.58
CA GLY A 74 -11.76 -11.11 1.74
C GLY A 74 -11.97 -9.73 2.35
N GLU A 75 -11.21 -9.37 3.39
CA GLU A 75 -11.26 -8.04 3.96
C GLU A 75 -10.69 -6.99 3.01
N THR A 76 -11.28 -5.79 3.06
CA THR A 76 -10.81 -4.65 2.28
C THR A 76 -9.60 -4.01 2.93
N VAL A 77 -8.68 -3.52 2.09
CA VAL A 77 -7.54 -2.74 2.54
C VAL A 77 -7.93 -1.28 2.76
N SER A 78 -7.42 -0.67 3.84
CA SER A 78 -7.59 0.77 4.07
C SER A 78 -6.65 1.60 3.18
N ALA A 79 -7.04 2.82 2.83
CA ALA A 79 -6.16 3.74 2.12
C ALA A 79 -4.80 3.91 2.83
N ASN A 80 -3.73 4.09 2.06
CA ASN A 80 -2.35 4.27 2.55
C ASN A 80 -1.85 3.13 3.45
N THR A 81 -2.32 1.89 3.26
CA THR A 81 -1.79 0.73 3.98
C THR A 81 -0.42 0.33 3.41
N VAL A 82 0.55 0.10 4.30
CA VAL A 82 1.90 -0.32 3.93
C VAL A 82 2.41 -1.42 4.87
N ALA A 83 3.09 -2.41 4.32
CA ALA A 83 3.90 -3.36 5.07
C ALA A 83 5.38 -3.09 4.79
N ILE A 84 6.22 -3.09 5.83
CA ILE A 84 7.67 -2.94 5.71
C ILE A 84 8.30 -4.32 5.91
N THR A 85 9.14 -4.74 4.98
CA THR A 85 9.84 -6.03 5.01
C THR A 85 11.35 -5.83 4.90
N PHE A 86 12.09 -6.76 5.49
CA PHE A 86 13.54 -6.87 5.38
C PHE A 86 13.88 -8.25 4.81
N ASP A 87 14.70 -8.28 3.76
CA ASP A 87 15.21 -9.50 3.14
C ASP A 87 16.64 -9.81 3.63
N ASP A 88 17.17 -10.98 3.30
CA ASP A 88 18.54 -11.46 3.55
C ASP A 88 18.96 -11.66 5.03
N GLY A 89 18.30 -11.03 6.00
CA GLY A 89 18.60 -11.21 7.42
C GLY A 89 19.92 -10.57 7.88
N TYR A 90 20.32 -9.45 7.28
CA TYR A 90 21.51 -8.70 7.71
C TYR A 90 21.41 -8.19 9.16
N ASP A 91 22.56 -8.12 9.82
CA ASP A 91 22.76 -7.37 11.06
C ASP A 91 22.91 -5.88 10.73
N ASN A 92 21.77 -5.17 10.73
CA ASN A 92 21.62 -3.79 10.28
C ASN A 92 22.10 -2.76 11.31
#